data_AF-A0A6I1KH09-F1
#
_entry.id   AF-A0A6I1KH09-F1
#
_cell.length_a   1.000
_cell.length_b   1.000
_cell.length_c   1.000
_cell.angle_alpha   90.00
_cell.angle_beta   90.00
_cell.angle_gamma   90.00
#
_symmetry.space_group_name_H-M   'P 1'
#
loop_
_entity.id
_entity.type
_entity.pdbx_description
1 polymer ?
#
loop_
_entity_poly.entity_id
_entity_poly.type
_entity_poly.pdbx_seq_one_letter_code
_entity_poly.pdbx_strand_id
1 'polypeptide(L)' 'MGKVKIRFAERNRFGVLDHDVILESGVSIHNPMRVVRSGNGSEVTFMLFRREGVSDEEFSADAEWVEKDLRILKKILEE' A
#
# COMPACT_ATOMS: atom_id res chain seq x y z
N MET A 1 9.30 -13.75 6.85
CA MET A 1 7.96 -13.16 6.66
C MET A 1 6.94 -14.11 7.29
N GLY A 2 6.15 -13.63 8.25
CA GLY A 2 5.06 -14.40 8.86
C GLY A 2 3.82 -14.44 7.97
N LYS A 3 2.81 -15.26 8.31
CA LYS A 3 1.56 -15.27 7.54
C LYS A 3 0.77 -14.01 7.87
N VAL A 4 0.37 -13.27 6.85
CA VAL A 4 -0.57 -12.15 7.01
C VAL A 4 -1.88 -12.50 6.30
N LYS A 5 -2.98 -11.99 6.82
CA LYS A 5 -4.26 -11.97 6.08
C LYS A 5 -4.44 -10.57 5.52
N ILE A 6 -4.84 -10.48 4.26
CA ILE A 6 -5.13 -9.20 3.62
C ILE A 6 -6.63 -9.14 3.34
N ARG A 7 -7.26 -8.02 3.71
CA ARG A 7 -8.65 -7.73 3.36
C ARG A 7 -8.68 -6.46 2.52
N PHE A 8 -9.09 -6.59 1.26
CA PHE A 8 -9.23 -5.46 0.35
C PHE A 8 -10.60 -4.78 0.53
N ALA A 9 -10.65 -3.50 0.19
CA ALA A 9 -11.90 -2.80 -0.07
C ALA A 9 -12.71 -3.52 -1.15
N GLU A 10 -14.03 -3.39 -1.09
CA GLU A 10 -14.90 -3.93 -2.13
C GLU A 10 -14.58 -3.32 -3.50
N ARG A 11 -14.86 -4.08 -4.56
CA ARG A 11 -14.67 -3.60 -5.93
C ARG A 11 -15.55 -2.38 -6.16
N ASN A 12 -14.92 -1.28 -6.50
CA ASN A 12 -15.57 0.02 -6.62
C ASN A 12 -15.15 0.73 -7.92
N ARG A 13 -15.87 1.81 -8.26
CA ARG A 13 -15.62 2.63 -9.46
C ARG A 13 -14.72 3.84 -9.21
N PHE A 14 -14.25 4.04 -7.98
CA PHE A 14 -13.56 5.25 -7.55
C PHE A 14 -12.03 5.11 -7.54
N GLY A 15 -11.54 3.94 -7.94
CA GLY A 15 -10.11 3.60 -7.95
C GLY A 15 -9.54 3.32 -6.57
N VAL A 16 -10.40 3.04 -5.58
CA VAL A 16 -9.97 2.74 -4.20
C VAL A 16 -9.47 1.30 -4.14
N LEU A 17 -8.24 1.13 -3.64
CA LEU A 17 -7.52 -0.14 -3.44
C LEU A 17 -7.10 -0.33 -1.97
N ASP A 18 -7.72 0.42 -1.07
CA ASP A 18 -7.46 0.33 0.37
C ASP A 18 -7.49 -1.13 0.82
N HIS A 19 -6.58 -1.49 1.70
CA HIS A 19 -6.53 -2.83 2.25
C HIS A 19 -6.02 -2.82 3.68
N ASP A 20 -6.52 -3.78 4.44
CA ASP A 20 -6.08 -4.06 5.79
C ASP A 20 -5.11 -5.25 5.78
N VAL A 21 -3.92 -5.06 6.34
CA VAL A 21 -3.00 -6.15 6.66
C VAL A 21 -3.25 -6.57 8.11
N ILE A 22 -3.75 -7.79 8.29
CA ILE A 22 -4.07 -8.38 9.58
C ILE A 22 -2.92 -9.31 9.96
N LEU A 23 -2.19 -8.92 10.99
CA LEU A 23 -1.09 -9.69 11.57
C LEU A 23 -1.60 -10.90 12.35
N GLU A 24 -0.72 -11.87 12.63
CA GLU A 24 -1.07 -13.03 13.46
C GLU A 24 -1.52 -12.63 14.89
N SER A 25 -1.06 -11.47 15.38
CA SER A 25 -1.52 -10.89 16.65
C SER A 25 -2.95 -10.36 16.62
N GLY A 26 -3.60 -10.32 15.45
CA GLY A 26 -4.91 -9.72 15.23
C GLY A 26 -4.89 -8.20 14.99
N VAL A 27 -3.73 -7.55 15.10
CA VAL A 27 -3.56 -6.14 14.75
C VAL A 27 -3.84 -5.95 13.27
N SER A 28 -4.72 -5.00 12.96
CA SER A 28 -5.08 -4.60 11.60
C SER A 28 -4.39 -3.29 11.25
N ILE A 29 -3.57 -3.29 10.21
CA ILE A 29 -2.88 -2.11 9.68
C ILE A 29 -3.62 -1.69 8.40
N HIS A 30 -4.21 -0.51 8.43
CA HIS A 30 -4.94 0.04 7.29
C HIS A 30 -3.99 0.77 6.34
N ASN A 31 -4.00 0.38 5.06
CA ASN A 31 -3.19 0.98 4.00
C ASN A 31 -4.11 1.60 2.95
N PRO A 32 -4.32 2.92 2.98
CA PRO A 32 -5.03 3.60 1.90
C PRO A 32 -4.20 3.54 0.62
N MET A 33 -4.85 3.11 -0.46
CA MET A 33 -4.22 3.02 -1.76
C MET A 33 -5.23 3.40 -2.83
N ARG A 34 -4.81 4.18 -3.82
CA ARG A 34 -5.70 4.69 -4.85
C ARG A 34 -5.05 4.75 -6.21
N VAL A 35 -5.85 4.47 -7.24
CA VAL A 35 -5.51 4.74 -8.64
C VAL A 35 -6.39 5.89 -9.13
N VAL A 36 -5.76 6.91 -9.69
CA VAL A 36 -6.43 8.06 -10.29
C VAL A 36 -6.00 8.18 -11.74
N ARG A 37 -6.94 8.54 -12.63
CA ARG A 37 -6.60 8.81 -14.03
C ARG A 37 -5.71 10.06 -14.10
N SER A 38 -4.60 9.96 -14.83
CA SER A 38 -3.68 11.07 -15.08
C SER A 38 -3.37 11.13 -16.58
N GLY A 39 -4.13 11.95 -17.32
CA GLY A 39 -4.06 12.03 -18.77
C GLY A 39 -4.36 10.69 -19.46
N ASN A 40 -3.36 10.19 -20.21
CA ASN A 40 -3.40 8.89 -20.90
C ASN A 40 -2.90 7.73 -20.01
N GLY A 41 -2.45 8.02 -18.80
CA GLY A 41 -1.99 7.03 -17.84
C GLY A 41 -2.76 7.08 -16.53
N SER A 42 -2.11 6.62 -15.47
CA SER A 42 -2.64 6.61 -14.12
C SER A 42 -1.59 7.03 -13.11
N GLU A 43 -2.05 7.62 -12.02
CA GLU A 43 -1.26 7.81 -10.82
C GLU A 43 -1.72 6.81 -9.75
N VAL A 44 -0.76 6.11 -9.16
CA VAL A 44 -1.01 5.14 -8.09
C VAL A 44 -0.39 5.70 -6.81
N THR A 45 -1.21 5.95 -5.80
CA THR A 45 -0.77 6.48 -4.52
C THR A 45 -0.96 5.44 -3.45
N PHE A 46 0.05 5.28 -2.58
CA PHE A 46 -0.02 4.53 -1.33
C PHE A 46 0.23 5.51 -0.19
N MET A 47 -0.65 5.57 0.81
CA MET A 47 -0.49 6.46 1.96
C MET A 47 0.07 5.67 3.14
N LEU A 48 1.31 5.97 3.53
CA LEU A 48 1.97 5.33 4.66
C LEU A 48 1.83 6.20 5.92
N PHE A 49 1.30 5.62 7.00
CA PHE A 49 1.20 6.29 8.30
C PHE A 49 2.23 5.76 9.28
N ARG A 50 2.98 6.66 9.92
CA ARG A 50 3.85 6.29 11.02
C ARG A 50 3.00 5.94 12.24
N ARG A 51 3.12 4.71 12.72
CA ARG A 51 2.40 4.21 13.89
C ARG A 51 3.13 4.58 15.18
N GLU A 52 2.41 4.59 16.29
CA GLU A 52 3.01 4.77 17.61
C GLU A 52 4.08 3.69 17.86
N GLY A 53 5.23 4.10 18.39
CA GLY A 53 6.35 3.21 18.68
C GLY A 53 7.24 2.86 17.51
N VAL A 54 6.92 3.30 16.28
CA VAL A 54 7.81 3.12 15.10
C VAL A 54 8.82 4.26 15.06
N SER A 55 10.12 3.95 14.94
CA SER A 55 11.17 4.97 14.83
C SER A 55 11.15 5.69 13.46
N ASP A 56 11.90 6.78 13.32
CA ASP A 56 12.01 7.47 12.04
C ASP A 56 12.75 6.62 11.00
N GLU A 57 13.78 5.88 11.45
CA GLU A 57 14.55 4.96 10.63
C GLU A 57 13.70 3.79 10.16
N GLU A 58 12.90 3.19 11.05
CA GLU A 58 11.97 2.11 10.70
C GLU A 58 10.90 2.59 9.71
N PHE A 59 10.35 3.78 9.93
CA PHE A 59 9.36 4.38 9.03
C PHE A 59 9.96 4.69 7.65
N SER A 60 11.19 5.20 7.60
CA SER A 60 11.89 5.51 6.36
C SER A 60 12.20 4.23 5.57
N ALA A 61 12.65 3.17 6.24
CA ALA A 61 12.87 1.88 5.62
C ALA A 61 11.57 1.28 5.05
N ASP A 62 10.44 1.41 5.75
CA ASP A 62 9.12 0.97 5.27
C ASP A 62 8.69 1.76 4.01
N ALA A 63 8.92 3.08 4.00
CA ALA A 63 8.67 3.91 2.83
C ALA A 63 9.50 3.48 1.60
N GLU A 64 10.78 3.14 1.80
CA GLU A 64 11.64 2.62 0.72
C GLU A 64 11.12 1.29 0.14
N TRP A 65 10.61 0.40 1.01
CA TRP A 65 9.98 -0.86 0.57
C TRP A 65 8.72 -0.61 -0.25
N VAL A 66 7.83 0.27 0.22
CA VAL A 66 6.62 0.66 -0.52
C VAL A 66 6.98 1.27 -1.88
N GLU A 67 7.97 2.16 -1.92
CA GLU A 67 8.41 2.77 -3.17
C GLU A 67 8.91 1.72 -4.16
N LYS A 68 9.73 0.77 -3.69
CA LYS A 68 10.23 -0.32 -4.52
C LYS A 68 9.10 -1.15 -5.12
N ASP A 69 8.09 -1.49 -4.32
CA ASP A 69 6.93 -2.25 -4.78
C ASP A 69 6.10 -1.47 -5.82
N LEU A 70 5.90 -0.17 -5.64
CA LEU A 70 5.23 0.68 -6.62
C LEU A 70 6.00 0.76 -7.95
N ARG A 71 7.34 0.80 -7.89
CA ARG A 71 8.20 0.76 -9.10
C ARG A 71 8.10 -0.58 -9.82
N ILE A 72 8.02 -1.70 -9.08
CA ILE A 72 7.81 -3.03 -9.66
C ILE A 72 6.42 -3.11 -10.31
N LEU A 73 5.38 -2.64 -9.62
CA LEU A 73 4.02 -2.60 -10.16
C LEU A 73 3.96 -1.81 -11.47
N LYS A 74 4.57 -0.63 -11.52
CA LYS A 74 4.66 0.18 -12.73
C LYS A 74 5.31 -0.61 -13.87
N LYS A 75 6.44 -1.26 -13.60
CA LYS A 75 7.15 -2.06 -14.61
C LYS A 75 6.26 -3.17 -15.16
N ILE A 76 5.59 -3.95 -14.30
CA ILE A 76 4.72 -5.05 -14.72
C ILE A 76 3.55 -4.57 -15.61
N LEU A 77 3.01 -3.37 -15.36
CA LEU A 77 1.86 -2.84 -16.11
C LEU A 77 2.25 -2.12 -17.41
N GLU A 78 3.52 -1.74 -17.57
CA GLU A 78 4.04 -1.01 -18.75
C GLU A 78 4.90 -1.89 -19.67
N GLU A 79 5.09 -3.16 -19.31
CA GLU A 79 5.60 -4.22 -20.20
C GLU A 79 4.51 -4.70 -21.17
#